data_AF-A0A4Z1EZQ0-F1
#
_entry.id   AF-A0A4Z1EZQ0-F1
#
_cell.length_a   1.000
_cell.length_b   1.000
_cell.length_c   1.000
_cell.angle_alpha   90.00
_cell.angle_beta   90.00
_cell.angle_gamma   90.00
#
_symmetry.space_group_name_H-M   'P 1'
#
loop_
_entity.id
_entity.type
_entity.pdbx_description
1 polymer ?
#
loop_
_entity_poly.entity_id
_entity_poly.type
_entity_poly.pdbx_seq_one_letter_code
_entity_poly.pdbx_strand_id
1 'polypeptide(L)'
;MYVSRVSTRPLSNQSAAQLSKAVAFFAQSYGLSNACTAHVPSRRAFTSASKIQVKGRDLFPEPEHGQIKRTEPAWPHPPYTTEQMRSKVYFAHRKPRDFSDRVALGMVRFLRWCTDFATGYKHNVEEPKKASDSNALTATKPYQMSERKWLIRYVFLESVAGVPGMVAGMLRHLRSLRGLKRDNGWIETLLEEAYNERMHLLTFLKMYEPGIFMRTMILGAQGVFFNSFFLCYLFSPRTCHRFVGYLEEEAVLTYTLSIQDLENGHLPKWADPNFKAPDLAVEYWGMPEGNRSMRDLLYYIRADEAKHREVNHTLGNLKQDEDPNPFVSVYGKERAEKPGKGIENLKPLGWEREEVI
;
A
#
# COMPACT_ATOMS: atom_id res chain seq x y z
N MET A 1 24.12 -46.08 20.46
CA MET A 1 23.68 -46.13 21.87
C MET A 1 24.12 -44.85 22.56
N TYR A 2 23.18 -43.98 22.94
CA TYR A 2 23.16 -43.22 24.21
C TYR A 2 21.81 -42.50 24.24
N VAL A 3 20.97 -42.86 25.21
CA VAL A 3 19.59 -42.37 25.40
C VAL A 3 19.59 -41.56 26.69
N SER A 4 19.24 -40.27 26.62
CA SER A 4 19.09 -39.40 27.80
C SER A 4 17.65 -39.48 28.33
N ARG A 5 17.49 -39.89 29.59
CA ARG A 5 16.20 -39.91 30.31
C ARG A 5 15.87 -38.52 30.86
N VAL A 6 14.62 -38.10 30.69
CA VAL A 6 14.01 -36.94 31.37
C VAL A 6 13.52 -37.37 32.76
N SER A 7 13.82 -36.57 33.79
CA SER A 7 13.31 -36.76 35.16
C SER A 7 12.24 -35.71 35.46
N THR A 8 11.05 -36.17 35.83
CA THR A 8 9.93 -35.37 36.33
C THR A 8 9.92 -35.41 37.86
N ARG A 9 10.07 -34.26 38.53
CA ARG A 9 9.71 -34.09 39.94
C ARG A 9 8.83 -32.85 40.13
N PRO A 10 7.77 -32.93 40.97
CA PRO A 10 6.85 -31.82 41.20
C PRO A 10 7.42 -30.81 42.20
N LEU A 11 7.05 -29.53 42.01
CA LEU A 11 7.42 -28.42 42.89
C LEU A 11 6.66 -28.50 44.23
N SER A 12 7.37 -28.21 45.33
CA SER A 12 6.87 -28.29 46.70
C SER A 12 6.14 -27.01 47.15
N ASN A 13 5.21 -27.19 48.11
CA ASN A 13 4.25 -26.22 48.65
C ASN A 13 4.85 -25.00 49.40
N GLN A 14 6.14 -24.73 49.31
CA GLN A 14 6.76 -23.55 49.95
C GLN A 14 6.88 -22.32 49.02
N SER A 15 6.55 -22.46 47.73
CA SER A 15 6.59 -21.34 46.77
C SER A 15 5.28 -20.54 46.70
N ALA A 16 4.19 -21.05 47.29
CA ALA A 16 2.86 -20.42 47.24
C ALA A 16 2.61 -19.38 48.35
N ALA A 17 3.46 -19.32 49.38
CA ALA A 17 3.27 -18.44 50.54
C ALA A 17 3.94 -17.05 50.42
N GLN A 18 4.74 -16.81 49.37
CA GLN A 18 5.36 -15.49 49.12
C GLN A 18 4.60 -14.62 48.10
N LEU A 19 3.59 -15.17 47.41
CA LEU A 19 2.77 -14.42 46.44
C LEU A 19 1.53 -13.74 47.06
N SER A 20 1.18 -14.06 48.30
CA SER A 20 0.02 -13.48 49.00
C SER A 20 0.33 -12.26 49.89
N LYS A 21 1.62 -11.89 50.05
CA LYS A 21 2.02 -10.68 50.81
C LYS A 21 2.31 -9.44 49.97
N ALA A 22 2.41 -9.54 48.65
CA ALA A 22 2.60 -8.39 47.76
C ALA A 22 1.28 -7.74 47.29
N VAL A 23 0.14 -8.42 47.49
CA VAL A 23 -1.19 -7.95 47.03
C VAL A 23 -1.92 -7.11 48.09
N ALA A 24 -1.40 -7.04 49.32
CA ALA A 24 -2.07 -6.35 50.45
C ALA A 24 -1.49 -4.98 50.83
N PHE A 25 -0.59 -4.39 50.03
CA PHE A 25 0.07 -3.10 50.36
C PHE A 25 -0.25 -1.92 49.43
N PHE A 26 -1.16 -2.08 48.47
CA PHE A 26 -1.61 -0.97 47.61
C PHE A 26 -3.09 -0.61 47.78
N ALA A 27 -3.74 -1.12 48.82
CA ALA A 27 -5.14 -0.85 49.13
C ALA A 27 -5.27 0.01 50.40
N GLN A 28 -4.56 1.13 50.50
CA GLN A 28 -4.78 2.15 51.53
C GLN A 28 -4.01 3.45 51.23
N SER A 29 -4.48 4.20 50.25
CA SER A 29 -4.39 5.67 50.27
C SER A 29 -5.36 6.22 49.24
N TYR A 30 -5.95 7.38 49.56
CA TYR A 30 -7.01 8.10 48.83
C TYR A 30 -8.46 7.68 49.15
N GLY A 31 -8.97 8.24 50.25
CA GLY A 31 -10.38 8.62 50.31
C GLY A 31 -10.56 10.02 49.69
N LEU A 32 -11.56 10.18 48.83
CA LEU A 32 -12.59 11.22 48.86
C LEU A 32 -13.40 11.31 47.56
N SER A 33 -14.67 11.70 47.75
CA SER A 33 -15.62 12.32 46.80
C SER A 33 -16.32 11.48 45.73
N ASN A 34 -17.61 11.23 46.00
CA ASN A 34 -18.64 10.87 45.04
C ASN A 34 -18.88 11.98 44.01
N ALA A 35 -18.54 11.72 42.74
CA ALA A 35 -19.20 12.28 41.55
C ALA A 35 -18.60 11.64 40.28
N CYS A 36 -19.06 10.44 39.90
CA CYS A 36 -18.72 9.87 38.58
C CYS A 36 -19.69 10.41 37.53
N THR A 37 -19.34 11.55 36.94
CA THR A 37 -19.73 11.81 35.55
C THR A 37 -18.96 10.83 34.68
N ALA A 38 -19.67 10.09 33.83
CA ALA A 38 -19.07 9.13 32.90
C ALA A 38 -18.18 9.88 31.90
N HIS A 39 -16.88 9.94 32.20
CA HIS A 39 -15.89 10.44 31.26
C HIS A 39 -15.68 9.38 30.18
N VAL A 40 -16.34 9.56 29.04
CA VAL A 40 -16.01 8.82 27.82
C VAL A 40 -14.52 9.03 27.55
N PRO A 41 -13.69 7.97 27.42
CA PRO A 41 -12.29 8.14 27.09
C PRO A 41 -12.20 8.69 25.67
N SER A 42 -11.88 9.98 25.57
CA SER A 42 -11.50 10.62 24.31
C SER A 42 -10.22 9.94 23.81
N ARG A 43 -10.37 8.98 22.91
CA ARG A 43 -9.24 8.42 22.15
C ARG A 43 -8.63 9.57 21.37
N ARG A 44 -7.38 9.95 21.68
CA ARG A 44 -6.64 10.97 20.93
C ARG A 44 -6.68 10.62 19.44
N ALA A 45 -7.22 11.51 18.63
CA ALA A 45 -7.17 11.39 17.19
C ALA A 45 -5.71 11.37 16.72
N PHE A 46 -5.42 10.60 15.67
CA PHE A 46 -4.14 10.65 14.96
C PHE A 46 -3.83 12.12 14.58
N THR A 47 -2.82 12.71 15.24
CA THR A 47 -2.05 13.93 14.91
C THR A 47 -2.56 15.31 15.38
N SER A 48 -1.57 16.20 15.63
CA SER A 48 -1.68 17.65 15.91
C SER A 48 -1.57 18.56 14.66
N ALA A 49 -1.72 18.02 13.45
CA ALA A 49 -1.55 18.80 12.21
C ALA A 49 -2.79 19.66 11.88
N SER A 50 -2.60 20.98 11.71
CA SER A 50 -3.70 21.95 11.56
C SER A 50 -4.04 22.38 10.13
N LYS A 51 -3.32 21.96 9.08
CA LYS A 51 -3.50 22.53 7.73
C LYS A 51 -3.67 21.46 6.64
N ILE A 52 -4.84 21.48 5.99
CA ILE A 52 -5.22 20.68 4.80
C ILE A 52 -4.80 21.41 3.49
N GLN A 53 -4.26 22.61 3.61
CA GLN A 53 -3.66 23.35 2.51
C GLN A 53 -2.39 24.01 3.03
N VAL A 54 -1.29 23.77 2.34
CA VAL A 54 -0.06 24.49 2.60
C VAL A 54 -0.23 25.91 2.07
N LYS A 55 -0.83 26.81 2.86
CA LYS A 55 -0.80 28.24 2.55
C LYS A 55 0.66 28.70 2.60
N GLY A 56 1.28 28.88 1.43
CA GLY A 56 2.51 29.65 1.25
C GLY A 56 3.84 28.93 1.42
N ARG A 57 3.88 27.59 1.48
CA ARG A 57 5.12 26.82 1.32
C ARG A 57 4.93 25.80 0.22
N ASP A 58 5.64 25.97 -0.88
CA ASP A 58 5.85 24.84 -1.77
C ASP A 58 6.78 23.85 -1.04
N LEU A 59 6.29 22.62 -0.79
CA LEU A 59 7.11 21.54 -0.21
C LEU A 59 8.23 21.09 -1.16
N PHE A 60 8.04 21.33 -2.46
CA PHE A 60 8.98 20.99 -3.51
C PHE A 60 9.15 22.21 -4.42
N PRO A 61 9.79 23.29 -3.93
CA PRO A 61 10.00 24.49 -4.74
C PRO A 61 10.85 24.13 -5.95
N GLU A 62 10.53 24.72 -7.10
CA GLU A 62 11.37 24.59 -8.28
C GLU A 62 12.77 25.13 -7.97
N PRO A 63 13.83 24.37 -8.28
CA PRO A 63 15.18 24.86 -8.08
C PRO A 63 15.43 26.10 -8.95
N GLU A 64 15.88 27.22 -8.35
CA GLU A 64 16.34 28.40 -9.11
C GLU A 64 17.69 28.09 -9.79
N HIS A 65 17.71 27.24 -10.81
CA HIS A 65 18.93 26.84 -11.51
C HIS A 65 18.91 27.49 -12.89
N GLY A 66 19.67 28.58 -13.06
CA GLY A 66 19.59 29.46 -14.24
C GLY A 66 19.68 28.77 -15.62
N GLN A 67 20.42 27.65 -15.74
CA GLN A 67 20.54 26.90 -17.00
C GLN A 67 19.70 25.61 -17.06
N ILE A 68 19.43 24.96 -15.92
CA ILE A 68 18.69 23.69 -15.86
C ILE A 68 17.23 24.03 -15.55
N LYS A 69 16.41 24.03 -16.59
CA LYS A 69 14.99 24.40 -16.47
C LYS A 69 14.09 23.24 -16.06
N ARG A 70 14.41 22.02 -16.51
CA ARG A 70 13.59 20.82 -16.26
C ARG A 70 14.42 19.56 -16.32
N THR A 71 14.08 18.59 -15.47
CA THR A 71 14.63 17.23 -15.49
C THR A 71 13.51 16.28 -15.85
N GLU A 72 13.63 15.59 -16.97
CA GLU A 72 12.63 14.61 -17.40
C GLU A 72 12.60 13.41 -16.45
N PRO A 73 11.43 12.78 -16.24
CA PRO A 73 11.30 11.62 -15.35
C PRO A 73 12.10 10.44 -15.91
N ALA A 74 12.78 9.71 -15.02
CA ALA A 74 13.54 8.52 -15.40
C ALA A 74 12.64 7.40 -15.98
N TRP A 75 11.40 7.32 -15.50
CA TRP A 75 10.35 6.44 -16.02
C TRP A 75 9.11 7.28 -16.35
N PRO A 76 8.90 7.64 -17.63
CA PRO A 76 7.69 8.35 -18.05
C PRO A 76 6.46 7.45 -17.89
N HIS A 77 5.34 8.04 -17.46
CA HIS A 77 4.10 7.29 -17.23
C HIS A 77 3.50 6.79 -18.56
N PRO A 78 3.05 5.52 -18.65
CA PRO A 78 2.37 4.99 -19.83
C PRO A 78 1.03 5.71 -20.07
N PRO A 79 0.66 6.06 -21.32
CA PRO A 79 -0.55 6.81 -21.57
C PRO A 79 -1.81 6.00 -21.22
N TYR A 80 -2.63 6.50 -20.30
CA TYR A 80 -3.95 5.93 -20.00
C TYR A 80 -5.07 6.82 -20.53
N THR A 81 -6.07 6.21 -21.16
CA THR A 81 -7.31 6.92 -21.51
C THR A 81 -8.30 6.88 -20.35
N THR A 82 -9.12 7.93 -20.21
CA THR A 82 -10.17 7.99 -19.18
C THR A 82 -11.16 6.81 -19.29
N GLU A 83 -11.45 6.37 -20.52
CA GLU A 83 -12.31 5.21 -20.76
C GLU A 83 -11.69 3.92 -20.21
N GLN A 84 -10.40 3.67 -20.47
CA GLN A 84 -9.69 2.49 -19.95
C GLN A 84 -9.67 2.48 -18.42
N MET A 85 -9.31 3.59 -17.78
CA MET A 85 -9.24 3.69 -16.32
C MET A 85 -10.59 3.48 -15.62
N ARG A 86 -11.70 3.82 -16.29
CA ARG A 86 -13.05 3.64 -15.74
C ARG A 86 -13.62 2.24 -16.00
N SER A 87 -13.41 1.69 -17.19
CA SER A 87 -14.03 0.43 -17.63
C SER A 87 -13.22 -0.81 -17.28
N LYS A 88 -11.88 -0.75 -17.30
CA LYS A 88 -11.00 -1.91 -17.12
C LYS A 88 -10.50 -2.08 -15.70
N VAL A 89 -10.50 -1.02 -14.90
CA VAL A 89 -9.97 -1.05 -13.53
C VAL A 89 -11.10 -1.28 -12.52
N TYR A 90 -11.06 -2.45 -11.88
CA TYR A 90 -11.99 -2.85 -10.84
C TYR A 90 -11.29 -3.67 -9.75
N PHE A 91 -11.96 -3.78 -8.59
CA PHE A 91 -11.51 -4.63 -7.51
C PHE A 91 -11.67 -6.11 -7.88
N ALA A 92 -10.59 -6.88 -7.74
CA ALA A 92 -10.59 -8.31 -7.94
C ALA A 92 -9.72 -8.95 -6.88
N HIS A 93 -10.08 -10.15 -6.43
CA HIS A 93 -9.36 -10.87 -5.40
C HIS A 93 -8.83 -12.20 -5.92
N ARG A 94 -7.51 -12.42 -5.84
CA ARG A 94 -6.91 -13.71 -6.20
C ARG A 94 -7.05 -14.70 -5.05
N LYS A 95 -7.83 -15.77 -5.27
CA LYS A 95 -7.95 -16.86 -4.29
C LYS A 95 -6.58 -17.51 -4.03
N PRO A 96 -6.15 -17.67 -2.76
CA PRO A 96 -4.86 -18.25 -2.44
C PRO A 96 -4.83 -19.75 -2.78
N ARG A 97 -3.87 -20.17 -3.62
CA ARG A 97 -3.81 -21.57 -4.11
C ARG A 97 -2.86 -22.43 -3.29
N ASP A 98 -1.69 -21.88 -2.95
CA ASP A 98 -0.62 -22.62 -2.29
C ASP A 98 -0.30 -22.05 -0.89
N PHE A 99 0.72 -22.62 -0.24
CA PHE A 99 1.17 -22.17 1.08
C PHE A 99 1.71 -20.73 1.05
N SER A 100 2.45 -20.36 0.01
CA SER A 100 3.01 -19.02 -0.16
C SER A 100 1.88 -17.98 -0.24
N ASP A 101 0.84 -18.27 -1.02
CA ASP A 101 -0.32 -17.40 -1.16
C ASP A 101 -1.05 -17.20 0.17
N ARG A 102 -1.23 -18.28 0.95
CA ARG A 102 -1.90 -18.22 2.26
C ARG A 102 -1.08 -17.39 3.26
N VAL A 103 0.24 -17.55 3.28
CA VAL A 103 1.14 -16.75 4.12
C VAL A 103 1.07 -15.28 3.73
N ALA A 104 1.20 -14.98 2.45
CA ALA A 104 1.13 -13.62 1.91
C ALA A 104 -0.19 -12.93 2.27
N LEU A 105 -1.33 -13.58 2.00
CA LEU A 105 -2.65 -13.06 2.34
C LEU A 105 -2.84 -12.89 3.85
N GLY A 106 -2.34 -13.85 4.65
CA GLY A 106 -2.36 -13.77 6.11
C GLY A 106 -1.61 -12.54 6.63
N MET A 107 -0.43 -12.26 6.06
CA MET A 107 0.37 -11.07 6.42
C MET A 107 -0.33 -9.77 6.04
N VAL A 108 -0.93 -9.67 4.85
CA VAL A 108 -1.71 -8.48 4.44
C VAL A 108 -2.88 -8.25 5.39
N ARG A 109 -3.66 -9.31 5.70
CA ARG A 109 -4.78 -9.22 6.64
C ARG A 109 -4.35 -8.81 8.04
N PHE A 110 -3.20 -9.32 8.51
CA PHE A 110 -2.63 -8.93 9.79
C PHE A 110 -2.20 -7.46 9.81
N LEU A 111 -1.50 -6.98 8.78
CA LEU A 111 -1.07 -5.58 8.68
C LEU A 111 -2.26 -4.63 8.54
N ARG A 112 -3.29 -5.03 7.78
CA ARG A 112 -4.55 -4.30 7.70
C ARG A 112 -5.20 -4.20 9.07
N TRP A 113 -5.34 -5.32 9.78
CA TRP A 113 -5.88 -5.33 11.14
C TRP A 113 -5.08 -4.44 12.10
N CYS A 114 -3.74 -4.50 12.07
CA CYS A 114 -2.88 -3.63 12.87
C CYS A 114 -3.11 -2.14 12.55
N THR A 115 -3.19 -1.80 11.26
CA THR A 115 -3.41 -0.43 10.80
C THR A 115 -4.79 0.08 11.22
N ASP A 116 -5.82 -0.73 11.02
CA ASP A 116 -7.20 -0.42 11.37
C ASP A 116 -7.35 -0.26 12.89
N PHE A 117 -6.74 -1.15 13.66
CA PHE A 117 -6.69 -1.06 15.12
C PHE A 117 -6.00 0.21 15.60
N ALA A 118 -4.81 0.51 15.05
CA ALA A 118 -4.04 1.69 15.43
C ALA A 118 -4.79 2.99 15.08
N THR A 119 -5.31 3.09 13.86
CA THR A 119 -5.99 4.29 13.36
C THR A 119 -7.43 4.44 13.86
N GLY A 120 -8.00 3.39 14.45
CA GLY A 120 -9.42 3.32 14.80
C GLY A 120 -10.33 3.27 13.56
N TYR A 121 -9.79 2.86 12.42
CA TYR A 121 -10.50 2.73 11.16
C TYR A 121 -11.44 1.51 11.23
N LYS A 122 -12.69 1.67 10.80
CA LYS A 122 -13.67 0.58 10.73
C LYS A 122 -14.15 0.44 9.29
N HIS A 123 -13.67 -0.59 8.60
CA HIS A 123 -14.27 -1.04 7.35
C HIS A 123 -15.52 -1.86 7.71
N ASN A 124 -16.70 -1.40 7.31
CA ASN A 124 -17.88 -2.26 7.32
C ASN A 124 -18.11 -2.95 5.96
N VAL A 125 -17.12 -2.94 5.06
CA VAL A 125 -17.26 -3.35 3.65
C VAL A 125 -17.82 -4.79 3.56
N GLU A 126 -19.05 -4.94 3.03
CA GLU A 126 -19.51 -6.26 2.58
C GLU A 126 -18.67 -6.67 1.38
N GLU A 127 -18.28 -7.95 1.30
CA GLU A 127 -17.48 -8.46 0.20
C GLU A 127 -18.20 -8.25 -1.15
N PRO A 128 -17.48 -7.83 -2.21
CA PRO A 128 -18.07 -7.74 -3.54
C PRO A 128 -18.50 -9.12 -4.04
N LYS A 129 -19.81 -9.26 -4.28
CA LYS A 129 -20.43 -10.52 -4.71
C LYS A 129 -19.95 -10.97 -6.09
N LYS A 130 -19.52 -10.04 -6.96
CA LYS A 130 -18.89 -10.32 -8.26
C LYS A 130 -17.89 -9.22 -8.66
N ALA A 131 -16.92 -9.60 -9.50
CA ALA A 131 -15.85 -8.75 -10.01
C ALA A 131 -16.33 -7.51 -10.81
N SER A 132 -17.57 -7.49 -11.29
CA SER A 132 -18.16 -6.41 -12.09
C SER A 132 -19.21 -5.57 -11.36
N ASP A 133 -19.50 -5.87 -10.09
CA ASP A 133 -20.60 -5.18 -9.39
C ASP A 133 -20.12 -3.85 -8.80
N SER A 134 -20.49 -2.74 -9.43
CA SER A 134 -20.43 -1.39 -8.86
C SER A 134 -21.25 -1.26 -7.56
N ASN A 135 -22.20 -2.17 -7.33
CA ASN A 135 -23.15 -2.18 -6.21
C ASN A 135 -22.70 -2.98 -4.98
N ALA A 136 -21.46 -3.48 -4.94
CA ALA A 136 -20.95 -4.21 -3.78
C ALA A 136 -20.79 -3.36 -2.51
N LEU A 137 -20.83 -2.03 -2.62
CA LEU A 137 -20.35 -1.12 -1.58
C LEU A 137 -21.46 -0.29 -0.90
N THR A 138 -22.70 -0.38 -1.38
CA THR A 138 -23.83 0.48 -0.96
C THR A 138 -24.40 0.13 0.43
N ALA A 139 -24.04 -1.01 1.03
CA ALA A 139 -24.58 -1.48 2.30
C ALA A 139 -23.65 -1.26 3.52
N THR A 140 -22.69 -0.34 3.42
CA THR A 140 -21.82 0.01 4.54
C THR A 140 -22.33 1.16 5.36
N LYS A 141 -22.62 0.95 6.66
CA LYS A 141 -22.74 2.05 7.62
C LYS A 141 -21.38 2.76 7.71
N PRO A 142 -21.21 4.02 7.27
CA PRO A 142 -19.88 4.57 7.07
C PRO A 142 -19.29 5.08 8.39
N TYR A 143 -18.05 4.66 8.67
CA TYR A 143 -17.10 5.55 9.32
C TYR A 143 -16.81 6.67 8.32
N GLN A 144 -17.40 7.85 8.51
CA GLN A 144 -17.30 8.93 7.52
C GLN A 144 -15.84 9.37 7.36
N MET A 145 -15.31 9.16 6.16
CA MET A 145 -13.99 9.59 5.75
C MET A 145 -14.05 11.03 5.24
N SER A 146 -13.20 11.90 5.78
CA SER A 146 -13.00 13.24 5.25
C SER A 146 -11.76 13.28 4.37
N GLU A 147 -11.61 14.32 3.55
CA GLU A 147 -10.45 14.53 2.68
C GLU A 147 -9.14 14.45 3.46
N ARG A 148 -9.12 15.03 4.67
CA ARG A 148 -7.96 14.95 5.58
C ARG A 148 -7.63 13.51 5.99
N LYS A 149 -8.64 12.70 6.30
CA LYS A 149 -8.42 11.31 6.71
C LYS A 149 -7.92 10.46 5.54
N TRP A 150 -8.45 10.69 4.34
CA TRP A 150 -7.95 10.08 3.12
C TRP A 150 -6.49 10.44 2.87
N LEU A 151 -6.13 11.74 2.92
CA LEU A 151 -4.73 12.19 2.73
C LEU A 151 -3.77 11.61 3.77
N ILE A 152 -4.17 11.52 5.04
CA ILE A 152 -3.34 10.88 6.08
C ILE A 152 -3.09 9.41 5.74
N ARG A 153 -4.13 8.70 5.30
CA ARG A 153 -4.03 7.30 4.91
C ARG A 153 -3.09 7.13 3.71
N TYR A 154 -3.29 7.92 2.65
CA TYR A 154 -2.45 7.86 1.45
C TYR A 154 -1.00 8.17 1.78
N VAL A 155 -0.70 9.33 2.36
CA VAL A 155 0.69 9.71 2.66
C VAL A 155 1.38 8.68 3.57
N PHE A 156 0.65 8.01 4.48
CA PHE A 156 1.25 6.94 5.27
C PHE A 156 1.54 5.69 4.43
N LEU A 157 0.54 5.18 3.70
CA LEU A 157 0.66 3.93 2.94
C LEU A 157 1.63 4.08 1.77
N GLU A 158 1.56 5.16 1.00
CA GLU A 158 2.46 5.44 -0.13
C GLU A 158 3.93 5.59 0.32
N SER A 159 4.16 6.03 1.56
CA SER A 159 5.53 6.08 2.12
C SER A 159 6.15 4.71 2.36
N VAL A 160 5.34 3.65 2.39
CA VAL A 160 5.74 2.26 2.58
C VAL A 160 5.62 1.46 1.28
N ALA A 161 4.66 1.78 0.43
CA ALA A 161 4.38 1.10 -0.85
C ALA A 161 5.55 1.19 -1.85
N GLY A 162 6.35 2.27 -1.83
CA GLY A 162 7.57 2.36 -2.65
C GLY A 162 8.75 1.49 -2.21
N VAL A 163 8.67 0.78 -1.07
CA VAL A 163 9.79 -0.01 -0.52
C VAL A 163 9.98 -1.37 -1.22
N PRO A 164 8.94 -2.20 -1.43
CA PRO A 164 9.07 -3.55 -2.00
C PRO A 164 9.77 -3.60 -3.35
N GLY A 165 9.33 -2.79 -4.31
CA GLY A 165 9.94 -2.71 -5.65
C GLY A 165 11.43 -2.32 -5.59
N MET A 166 11.78 -1.36 -4.73
CA MET A 166 13.17 -0.93 -4.53
C MET A 166 14.05 -2.04 -3.95
N VAL A 167 13.57 -2.74 -2.91
CA VAL A 167 14.31 -3.84 -2.28
C VAL A 167 14.46 -5.03 -3.23
N ALA A 168 13.38 -5.40 -3.92
CA ALA A 168 13.38 -6.50 -4.89
C ALA A 168 14.32 -6.19 -6.06
N GLY A 169 14.20 -5.00 -6.66
CA GLY A 169 15.07 -4.52 -7.74
C GLY A 169 16.54 -4.48 -7.32
N MET A 170 16.85 -3.95 -6.14
CA MET A 170 18.21 -3.95 -5.59
C MET A 170 18.77 -5.36 -5.40
N LEU A 171 18.00 -6.29 -4.81
CA LEU A 171 18.46 -7.66 -4.56
C LEU A 171 18.69 -8.44 -5.84
N ARG A 172 17.82 -8.25 -6.85
CA ARG A 172 17.99 -8.83 -8.19
C ARG A 172 19.18 -8.21 -8.93
N HIS A 173 19.36 -6.90 -8.84
CA HIS A 173 20.53 -6.21 -9.38
C HIS A 173 21.84 -6.76 -8.82
N LEU A 174 21.96 -6.85 -7.50
CA LEU A 174 23.14 -7.44 -6.87
C LEU A 174 23.32 -8.92 -7.21
N ARG A 175 22.23 -9.65 -7.50
CA ARG A 175 22.29 -11.06 -7.96
C ARG A 175 22.84 -11.17 -9.37
N SER A 176 22.36 -10.32 -10.27
CA SER A 176 22.84 -10.22 -11.65
C SER A 176 24.34 -9.88 -11.68
N LEU A 177 24.78 -8.90 -10.87
CA LEU A 177 26.19 -8.53 -10.77
C LEU A 177 27.07 -9.67 -10.26
N ARG A 178 26.75 -10.26 -9.09
CA ARG A 178 27.58 -11.33 -8.50
C ARG A 178 27.52 -12.64 -9.30
N GLY A 179 26.43 -12.86 -10.02
CA GLY A 179 26.23 -14.04 -10.86
C GLY A 179 26.73 -13.85 -12.30
N LEU A 180 27.09 -12.63 -12.70
CA LEU A 180 27.46 -12.25 -14.08
C LEU A 180 26.42 -12.71 -15.11
N LYS A 181 25.13 -12.59 -14.77
CA LYS A 181 23.99 -13.06 -15.57
C LYS A 181 23.04 -11.92 -15.91
N ARG A 182 22.38 -12.00 -17.07
CA ARG A 182 21.25 -11.13 -17.41
C ARG A 182 20.11 -11.35 -16.44
N ASP A 183 19.39 -10.28 -16.11
CA ASP A 183 18.20 -10.32 -15.26
C ASP A 183 16.89 -10.54 -16.04
N ASN A 184 16.90 -10.30 -17.35
CA ASN A 184 15.75 -10.46 -18.24
C ASN A 184 14.56 -9.53 -17.91
N GLY A 185 14.85 -8.29 -17.51
CA GLY A 185 13.88 -7.19 -17.47
C GLY A 185 13.12 -7.01 -16.15
N TRP A 186 13.43 -7.77 -15.11
CA TRP A 186 12.77 -7.68 -13.81
C TRP A 186 13.19 -6.43 -13.03
N ILE A 187 14.49 -6.10 -13.00
CA ILE A 187 15.04 -4.96 -12.25
C ILE A 187 14.36 -3.66 -12.68
N GLU A 188 14.23 -3.43 -14.00
CA GLU A 188 13.63 -2.20 -14.53
C GLU A 188 12.19 -2.03 -14.03
N THR A 189 11.35 -3.05 -14.20
CA THR A 189 9.94 -2.99 -13.77
C THR A 189 9.79 -2.78 -12.27
N LEU A 190 10.64 -3.40 -11.45
CA LEU A 190 10.56 -3.26 -9.99
C LEU A 190 11.02 -1.87 -9.50
N LEU A 191 12.01 -1.28 -10.17
CA LEU A 191 12.44 0.09 -9.87
C LEU A 191 11.43 1.13 -10.41
N GLU A 192 10.81 0.85 -11.55
CA GLU A 192 9.72 1.66 -12.14
C GLU A 192 8.51 1.70 -11.22
N GLU A 193 8.09 0.55 -10.66
CA GLU A 193 7.03 0.44 -9.65
C GLU A 193 7.36 1.30 -8.42
N ALA A 194 8.55 1.12 -7.82
CA ALA A 194 8.97 1.92 -6.68
C ALA A 194 9.05 3.43 -6.97
N TYR A 195 9.37 3.81 -8.21
CA TYR A 195 9.34 5.20 -8.65
C TYR A 195 7.90 5.72 -8.74
N ASN A 196 6.98 4.94 -9.32
CA ASN A 196 5.57 5.29 -9.47
C ASN A 196 4.90 5.51 -8.09
N GLU A 197 5.07 4.59 -7.16
CA GLU A 197 4.61 4.70 -5.76
C GLU A 197 5.12 5.98 -5.07
N ARG A 198 6.39 6.33 -5.32
CA ARG A 198 6.96 7.58 -4.80
C ARG A 198 6.27 8.81 -5.42
N MET A 199 5.88 8.76 -6.69
CA MET A 199 5.14 9.86 -7.32
C MET A 199 3.75 10.04 -6.74
N HIS A 200 3.09 8.97 -6.30
CA HIS A 200 1.84 9.04 -5.54
C HIS A 200 2.05 9.78 -4.22
N LEU A 201 3.05 9.36 -3.44
CA LEU A 201 3.41 10.03 -2.18
C LEU A 201 3.67 11.53 -2.36
N LEU A 202 4.54 11.89 -3.31
CA LEU A 202 4.90 13.29 -3.56
C LEU A 202 3.69 14.13 -4.00
N THR A 203 2.80 13.53 -4.78
CA THR A 203 1.53 14.16 -5.17
C THR A 203 0.64 14.45 -3.97
N PHE A 204 0.46 13.49 -3.06
CA PHE A 204 -0.33 13.73 -1.86
C PHE A 204 0.32 14.71 -0.89
N LEU A 205 1.66 14.76 -0.83
CA LEU A 205 2.38 15.74 -0.03
C LEU A 205 2.16 17.19 -0.52
N LYS A 206 1.93 17.43 -1.82
CA LYS A 206 1.51 18.76 -2.31
C LYS A 206 0.17 19.21 -1.73
N MET A 207 -0.65 18.28 -1.23
CA MET A 207 -1.97 18.57 -0.63
C MET A 207 -1.98 18.41 0.90
N TYR A 208 -0.98 17.76 1.49
CA TYR A 208 -0.95 17.42 2.89
C TYR A 208 0.46 17.52 3.49
N GLU A 209 0.61 18.31 4.55
CA GLU A 209 1.86 18.40 5.29
C GLU A 209 1.83 17.47 6.52
N PRO A 210 2.60 16.37 6.54
CA PRO A 210 2.64 15.47 7.68
C PRO A 210 3.35 16.15 8.86
N GLY A 211 2.70 16.13 10.02
CA GLY A 211 3.29 16.60 11.28
C GLY A 211 4.40 15.67 11.79
N ILE A 212 5.15 16.12 12.81
CA ILE A 212 6.31 15.39 13.37
C ILE A 212 5.95 13.96 13.77
N PHE A 213 4.81 13.75 14.44
CA PHE A 213 4.37 12.41 14.83
C PHE A 213 4.26 11.45 13.64
N MET A 214 3.63 11.89 12.55
CA MET A 214 3.48 11.06 11.36
C MET A 214 4.84 10.79 10.70
N ARG A 215 5.72 11.79 10.62
CA ARG A 215 7.09 11.61 10.09
C ARG A 215 7.89 10.58 10.90
N THR A 216 7.80 10.61 12.23
CA THR A 216 8.43 9.61 13.10
C THR A 216 7.85 8.22 12.87
N MET A 217 6.52 8.10 12.72
CA MET A 217 5.87 6.83 12.40
C MET A 217 6.30 6.27 11.04
N ILE A 218 6.41 7.12 10.01
CA ILE A 218 6.91 6.73 8.69
C ILE A 218 8.34 6.18 8.80
N LEU A 219 9.23 6.89 9.50
CA LEU A 219 10.61 6.45 9.71
C LEU A 219 10.68 5.07 10.41
N GLY A 220 9.89 4.89 11.47
CA GLY A 220 9.81 3.61 12.18
C GLY A 220 9.24 2.49 11.31
N ALA A 221 8.16 2.77 10.57
CA ALA A 221 7.51 1.82 9.68
C ALA A 221 8.45 1.38 8.55
N GLN A 222 9.14 2.33 7.89
CA GLN A 222 10.15 2.03 6.87
C GLN A 222 11.30 1.22 7.46
N GLY A 223 11.80 1.58 8.65
CA GLY A 223 12.88 0.85 9.32
C GLY A 223 12.53 -0.62 9.56
N VAL A 224 11.32 -0.92 10.07
CA VAL A 224 10.88 -2.30 10.28
C VAL A 224 10.60 -2.99 8.94
N PHE A 225 9.78 -2.37 8.10
CA PHE A 225 9.27 -3.01 6.88
C PHE A 225 10.37 -3.27 5.85
N PHE A 226 11.30 -2.33 5.64
CA PHE A 226 12.45 -2.53 4.76
C PHE A 226 13.25 -3.77 5.17
N ASN A 227 13.62 -3.88 6.45
CA ASN A 227 14.44 -4.98 6.94
C ASN A 227 13.69 -6.32 6.89
N SER A 228 12.41 -6.34 7.28
CA SER A 228 11.59 -7.55 7.19
C SER A 228 11.40 -8.01 5.74
N PHE A 229 11.05 -7.09 4.82
CA PHE A 229 10.85 -7.42 3.41
C PHE A 229 12.15 -7.86 2.75
N PHE A 230 13.28 -7.19 3.04
CA PHE A 230 14.61 -7.60 2.58
C PHE A 230 14.92 -9.05 2.97
N LEU A 231 14.75 -9.41 4.24
CA LEU A 231 14.98 -10.78 4.71
C LEU A 231 14.01 -11.76 4.02
N CYS A 232 12.72 -11.44 3.97
CA CYS A 232 11.73 -12.28 3.31
C CYS A 232 12.04 -12.49 1.82
N TYR A 233 12.50 -11.47 1.10
CA TYR A 233 12.82 -11.57 -0.33
C TYR A 233 14.07 -12.42 -0.59
N LEU A 234 15.02 -12.46 0.35
CA LEU A 234 16.15 -13.39 0.27
C LEU A 234 15.71 -14.86 0.33
N PHE A 235 14.68 -15.18 1.13
CA PHE A 235 14.21 -16.56 1.32
C PHE A 235 13.11 -16.97 0.34
N SER A 236 12.15 -16.09 0.05
CA SER A 236 11.01 -16.38 -0.82
C SER A 236 10.56 -15.14 -1.61
N PRO A 237 11.20 -14.85 -2.75
CA PRO A 237 10.74 -13.79 -3.66
C PRO A 237 9.30 -14.00 -4.12
N ARG A 238 8.89 -15.26 -4.36
CA ARG A 238 7.52 -15.62 -4.73
C ARG A 238 6.49 -15.14 -3.70
N THR A 239 6.75 -15.41 -2.42
CA THR A 239 5.85 -14.96 -1.33
C THR A 239 5.81 -13.44 -1.24
N CYS A 240 6.95 -12.78 -1.45
CA CYS A 240 7.03 -11.32 -1.44
C CYS A 240 6.22 -10.68 -2.57
N HIS A 241 6.35 -11.16 -3.81
CA HIS A 241 5.53 -10.68 -4.94
C HIS A 241 4.04 -10.96 -4.70
N ARG A 242 3.68 -12.12 -4.16
CA ARG A 242 2.27 -12.37 -3.83
C ARG A 242 1.75 -11.46 -2.73
N PHE A 243 2.58 -11.15 -1.73
CA PHE A 243 2.26 -10.22 -0.66
C PHE A 243 1.99 -8.82 -1.21
N VAL A 244 2.86 -8.31 -2.10
CA VAL A 244 2.64 -7.03 -2.78
C VAL A 244 1.36 -7.08 -3.62
N GLY A 245 1.16 -8.14 -4.42
CA GLY A 245 -0.08 -8.29 -5.20
C GLY A 245 -1.36 -8.22 -4.36
N TYR A 246 -1.35 -8.76 -3.14
CA TYR A 246 -2.46 -8.61 -2.19
C TYR A 246 -2.56 -7.22 -1.53
N LEU A 247 -1.44 -6.51 -1.31
CA LEU A 247 -1.48 -5.10 -0.90
C LEU A 247 -2.17 -4.24 -1.98
N GLU A 248 -1.84 -4.48 -3.24
CA GLU A 248 -2.40 -3.67 -4.33
C GLU A 248 -3.87 -3.98 -4.62
N GLU A 249 -4.34 -5.20 -4.30
CA GLU A 249 -5.79 -5.46 -4.24
C GLU A 249 -6.49 -4.53 -3.24
N GLU A 250 -5.89 -4.31 -2.07
CA GLU A 250 -6.41 -3.41 -1.05
C GLU A 250 -6.24 -1.93 -1.41
N ALA A 251 -5.18 -1.57 -2.15
CA ALA A 251 -4.99 -0.23 -2.68
C ALA A 251 -6.08 0.10 -3.72
N VAL A 252 -6.33 -0.78 -4.68
CA VAL A 252 -7.43 -0.63 -5.66
C VAL A 252 -8.79 -0.48 -4.96
N LEU A 253 -9.04 -1.26 -3.90
CA LEU A 253 -10.25 -1.12 -3.09
C LEU A 253 -10.31 0.26 -2.40
N THR A 254 -9.22 0.67 -1.77
CA THR A 254 -9.11 1.93 -1.03
C THR A 254 -9.41 3.13 -1.94
N TYR A 255 -8.80 3.18 -3.13
CA TYR A 255 -9.04 4.26 -4.09
C TYR A 255 -10.44 4.20 -4.71
N THR A 256 -10.99 3.00 -4.93
CA THR A 256 -12.39 2.85 -5.38
C THR A 256 -13.37 3.43 -4.35
N LEU A 257 -13.17 3.14 -3.06
CA LEU A 257 -14.00 3.69 -1.99
C LEU A 257 -13.89 5.22 -1.89
N SER A 258 -12.68 5.76 -2.05
CA SER A 258 -12.49 7.23 -2.03
C SER A 258 -13.13 7.93 -3.22
N ILE A 259 -13.11 7.30 -4.41
CA ILE A 259 -13.82 7.83 -5.58
C ILE A 259 -15.33 7.82 -5.32
N GLN A 260 -15.86 6.75 -4.72
CA GLN A 260 -17.28 6.68 -4.37
C GLN A 260 -17.67 7.73 -3.32
N ASP A 261 -16.86 7.95 -2.29
CA ASP A 261 -17.09 9.03 -1.32
C ASP A 261 -17.12 10.41 -2.01
N LEU A 262 -16.26 10.63 -3.01
CA LEU A 262 -16.26 11.85 -3.80
C LEU A 262 -17.53 11.98 -4.65
N GLU A 263 -17.92 10.93 -5.36
CA GLU A 263 -19.10 10.91 -6.24
C GLU A 263 -20.42 11.01 -5.47
N ASN A 264 -20.47 10.47 -4.25
CA ASN A 264 -21.61 10.59 -3.33
C ASN A 264 -21.67 11.95 -2.62
N GLY A 265 -20.74 12.87 -2.90
CA GLY A 265 -20.73 14.22 -2.33
C GLY A 265 -20.25 14.29 -0.87
N HIS A 266 -19.57 13.25 -0.36
CA HIS A 266 -19.02 13.24 1.00
C HIS A 266 -17.73 14.06 1.14
N LEU A 267 -17.11 14.45 0.02
CA LEU A 267 -15.81 15.13 -0.04
C LEU A 267 -15.93 16.51 -0.72
N PRO A 268 -16.61 17.48 -0.09
CA PRO A 268 -16.96 18.76 -0.73
C PRO A 268 -15.75 19.59 -1.18
N LYS A 269 -14.58 19.48 -0.52
CA LYS A 269 -13.39 20.24 -0.93
C LYS A 269 -12.77 19.73 -2.22
N TRP A 270 -12.87 18.42 -2.44
CA TRP A 270 -12.37 17.78 -3.66
C TRP A 270 -13.38 17.83 -4.80
N ALA A 271 -14.67 18.01 -4.47
CA ALA A 271 -15.74 18.23 -5.45
C ALA A 271 -15.84 19.69 -5.93
N ASP A 272 -15.13 20.63 -5.30
CA ASP A 272 -15.09 22.04 -5.73
C ASP A 272 -14.56 22.15 -7.17
N PRO A 273 -15.29 22.78 -8.11
CA PRO A 273 -14.85 22.99 -9.49
C PRO A 273 -13.50 23.73 -9.63
N ASN A 274 -13.14 24.53 -8.62
CA ASN A 274 -11.89 25.27 -8.56
C ASN A 274 -10.72 24.42 -8.06
N PHE A 275 -10.98 23.24 -7.47
CA PHE A 275 -9.93 22.33 -7.08
C PHE A 275 -9.29 21.70 -8.32
N LYS A 276 -7.96 21.79 -8.39
CA LYS A 276 -7.14 21.14 -9.43
C LYS A 276 -6.14 20.19 -8.80
N ALA A 277 -5.86 19.10 -9.51
CA ALA A 277 -4.77 18.19 -9.19
C ALA A 277 -3.44 18.97 -9.17
N PRO A 278 -2.48 18.62 -8.29
CA PRO A 278 -1.18 19.28 -8.24
C PRO A 278 -0.44 19.23 -9.58
N ASP A 279 0.34 20.26 -9.91
CA ASP A 279 1.07 20.33 -11.20
C ASP A 279 2.03 19.14 -11.39
N LEU A 280 2.67 18.69 -10.30
CA LEU A 280 3.50 17.48 -10.29
C LEU A 280 2.75 16.26 -10.86
N ALA A 281 1.48 16.12 -10.49
CA ALA A 281 0.62 15.03 -10.96
C ALA A 281 0.25 15.22 -12.43
N VAL A 282 -0.14 16.44 -12.79
CA VAL A 282 -0.51 16.79 -14.15
C VAL A 282 0.63 16.47 -15.12
N GLU A 283 1.86 16.81 -14.75
CA GLU A 283 3.04 16.52 -15.54
C GLU A 283 3.39 15.03 -15.58
N TYR A 284 3.37 14.34 -14.43
CA TYR A 284 3.76 12.94 -14.35
C TYR A 284 2.81 12.02 -15.13
N TRP A 285 1.51 12.15 -14.91
CA TRP A 285 0.47 11.34 -15.58
C TRP A 285 0.04 11.90 -16.95
N GLY A 286 0.60 13.04 -17.38
CA GLY A 286 0.21 13.68 -18.64
C GLY A 286 -1.28 14.05 -18.70
N MET A 287 -1.83 14.56 -17.60
CA MET A 287 -3.28 14.78 -17.47
C MET A 287 -3.77 15.86 -18.46
N PRO A 288 -4.73 15.54 -19.36
CA PRO A 288 -5.17 16.48 -20.38
C PRO A 288 -5.92 17.66 -19.77
N GLU A 289 -5.91 18.80 -20.48
CA GLU A 289 -6.70 19.97 -20.09
C GLU A 289 -8.18 19.60 -19.97
N GLY A 290 -8.84 20.08 -18.92
CA GLY A 290 -10.21 19.71 -18.58
C GLY A 290 -10.34 18.49 -17.65
N ASN A 291 -9.39 17.55 -17.65
CA ASN A 291 -9.44 16.34 -16.81
C ASN A 291 -8.39 16.39 -15.71
N ARG A 292 -8.43 17.45 -14.90
CA ARG A 292 -7.45 17.73 -13.82
C ARG A 292 -8.13 17.88 -12.45
N SER A 293 -9.26 17.20 -12.24
CA SER A 293 -9.93 17.18 -10.94
C SER A 293 -9.29 16.18 -9.99
N MET A 294 -9.66 16.21 -8.70
CA MET A 294 -9.25 15.16 -7.75
C MET A 294 -9.73 13.78 -8.20
N ARG A 295 -10.94 13.69 -8.79
CA ARG A 295 -11.49 12.44 -9.28
C ARG A 295 -10.62 11.84 -10.39
N ASP A 296 -10.16 12.67 -11.32
CA ASP A 296 -9.33 12.23 -12.44
C ASP A 296 -7.97 11.73 -11.92
N LEU A 297 -7.36 12.45 -10.96
CA LEU A 297 -6.14 12.02 -10.29
C LEU A 297 -6.31 10.65 -9.62
N LEU A 298 -7.40 10.45 -8.86
CA LEU A 298 -7.67 9.17 -8.20
C LEU A 298 -7.88 8.02 -9.20
N TYR A 299 -8.40 8.28 -10.40
CA TYR A 299 -8.47 7.25 -11.44
C TYR A 299 -7.10 6.83 -11.96
N TYR A 300 -6.17 7.77 -12.16
CA TYR A 300 -4.79 7.45 -12.57
C TYR A 300 -4.08 6.62 -11.52
N ILE A 301 -4.10 7.07 -10.27
CA ILE A 301 -3.48 6.36 -9.15
C ILE A 301 -4.07 4.95 -9.01
N ARG A 302 -5.40 4.81 -8.99
CA ARG A 302 -6.07 3.50 -8.93
C ARG A 302 -5.68 2.58 -10.10
N ALA A 303 -5.44 3.14 -11.29
CA ALA A 303 -5.02 2.36 -12.46
C ALA A 303 -3.57 1.86 -12.31
N ASP A 304 -2.68 2.67 -11.75
CA ASP A 304 -1.33 2.25 -11.39
C ASP A 304 -1.36 1.12 -10.35
N GLU A 305 -2.15 1.22 -9.29
CA GLU A 305 -2.30 0.13 -8.32
C GLU A 305 -2.81 -1.17 -8.95
N ALA A 306 -3.77 -1.03 -9.88
CA ALA A 306 -4.29 -2.18 -10.59
C ALA A 306 -3.23 -2.83 -11.49
N LYS A 307 -2.29 -2.03 -12.00
CA LYS A 307 -1.15 -2.51 -12.76
C LYS A 307 -0.12 -3.19 -11.86
N HIS A 308 0.26 -2.59 -10.75
CA HIS A 308 1.17 -3.19 -9.77
C HIS A 308 0.62 -4.52 -9.24
N ARG A 309 -0.69 -4.60 -8.97
CA ARG A 309 -1.41 -5.83 -8.64
C ARG A 309 -1.21 -6.92 -9.69
N GLU A 310 -1.48 -6.60 -10.96
CA GLU A 310 -1.32 -7.55 -12.07
C GLU A 310 0.13 -8.02 -12.17
N VAL A 311 1.08 -7.08 -12.17
CA VAL A 311 2.52 -7.35 -12.30
C VAL A 311 2.96 -8.27 -11.17
N ASN A 312 2.74 -7.90 -9.92
CA ASN A 312 3.21 -8.68 -8.77
C ASN A 312 2.52 -10.06 -8.66
N HIS A 313 1.23 -10.17 -8.97
CA HIS A 313 0.59 -11.49 -9.03
C HIS A 313 1.18 -12.39 -10.14
N THR A 314 1.55 -11.79 -11.27
CA THR A 314 2.20 -12.49 -12.40
C THR A 314 3.63 -12.90 -12.03
N LEU A 315 4.44 -11.98 -11.49
CA LEU A 315 5.80 -12.26 -11.05
C LEU A 315 5.83 -13.35 -9.97
N GLY A 316 4.82 -13.39 -9.10
CA GLY A 316 4.61 -14.48 -8.13
C GLY A 316 4.35 -15.85 -8.78
N ASN A 317 3.86 -15.92 -10.03
CA ASN A 317 3.64 -17.16 -10.75
C ASN A 317 4.88 -17.67 -11.49
N LEU A 318 5.84 -16.78 -11.80
CA LEU A 318 7.02 -17.11 -12.58
C LEU A 318 8.15 -17.74 -11.76
N LYS A 319 9.03 -18.46 -12.44
CA LYS A 319 10.32 -18.92 -11.92
C LYS A 319 11.33 -17.78 -11.96
N GLN A 320 11.66 -17.29 -10.78
CA GLN A 320 12.47 -16.08 -10.56
C GLN A 320 13.85 -16.07 -11.23
N ASP A 321 14.45 -17.25 -11.44
CA ASP A 321 15.82 -17.40 -11.96
C ASP A 321 15.87 -17.87 -13.43
N GLU A 322 14.72 -18.22 -14.03
CA GLU A 322 14.65 -18.78 -15.41
C GLU A 322 13.82 -17.89 -16.33
N ASP A 323 12.66 -17.43 -15.87
CA ASP A 323 11.65 -16.84 -16.74
C ASP A 323 11.93 -15.34 -16.99
N PRO A 324 11.84 -14.85 -18.24
CA PRO A 324 11.91 -13.42 -18.54
C PRO A 324 10.71 -12.67 -17.99
N ASN A 325 10.88 -11.37 -17.74
CA ASN A 325 9.77 -10.50 -17.37
C ASN A 325 8.83 -10.27 -18.58
N PRO A 326 7.57 -10.73 -18.53
CA PRO A 326 6.67 -10.65 -19.68
C PRO A 326 6.25 -9.23 -20.04
N PHE A 327 6.24 -8.28 -19.09
CA PHE A 327 5.72 -6.93 -19.29
C PHE A 327 6.61 -6.03 -20.16
N VAL A 328 7.89 -6.38 -20.28
CA VAL A 328 8.89 -5.66 -21.09
C VAL A 328 9.50 -6.53 -22.19
N SER A 329 8.95 -7.74 -22.39
CA SER A 329 9.43 -8.68 -23.40
C SER A 329 8.73 -8.47 -24.75
N VAL A 330 9.47 -8.70 -25.83
CA VAL A 330 8.90 -8.71 -27.19
C VAL A 330 8.41 -10.12 -27.51
N TYR A 331 7.10 -10.26 -27.68
CA TYR A 331 6.47 -11.52 -28.09
C TYR A 331 6.49 -11.72 -29.61
N GLY A 332 6.58 -12.99 -30.03
CA GLY A 332 6.39 -13.39 -31.42
C GLY A 332 5.00 -13.10 -32.00
N LYS A 333 4.79 -13.45 -33.28
CA LYS A 333 3.61 -13.09 -34.08
C LYS A 333 2.30 -13.80 -33.68
N GLU A 334 2.34 -14.82 -32.83
CA GLU A 334 1.23 -15.76 -32.67
C GLU A 334 0.27 -15.47 -31.48
N ARG A 335 0.48 -14.40 -30.70
CA ARG A 335 -0.34 -14.14 -29.51
C ARG A 335 -1.25 -12.92 -29.67
N ALA A 336 -2.56 -13.12 -29.48
CA ALA A 336 -3.58 -12.08 -29.58
C ALA A 336 -3.58 -11.11 -28.39
N GLU A 337 -3.52 -11.64 -27.16
CA GLU A 337 -3.42 -10.85 -25.92
C GLU A 337 -2.06 -11.06 -25.26
N LYS A 338 -1.47 -9.96 -24.77
CA LYS A 338 -0.10 -9.94 -24.24
C LYS A 338 -0.04 -9.01 -23.03
N PRO A 339 0.73 -9.37 -21.99
CA PRO A 339 1.15 -8.41 -20.98
C PRO A 339 1.93 -7.26 -21.64
N GLY A 340 1.73 -6.04 -21.18
CA GLY A 340 2.46 -4.85 -21.61
C GLY A 340 2.59 -3.84 -20.49
N LYS A 341 3.24 -2.69 -20.71
CA LYS A 341 3.37 -1.66 -19.66
C LYS A 341 2.03 -0.96 -19.34
N GLY A 342 1.13 -0.83 -20.31
CA GLY A 342 -0.16 -0.16 -20.12
C GLY A 342 -1.24 -1.04 -19.47
N ILE A 343 -2.49 -0.56 -19.56
CA ILE A 343 -3.70 -1.18 -18.98
C ILE A 343 -4.65 -1.73 -20.05
N GLU A 344 -4.18 -1.89 -21.28
CA GLU A 344 -4.99 -2.35 -22.43
C GLU A 344 -5.45 -3.80 -22.22
N ASN A 345 -4.55 -4.66 -21.76
CA ASN A 345 -4.78 -6.08 -21.53
C ASN A 345 -4.68 -6.41 -20.04
N LEU A 346 -5.23 -5.55 -19.18
CA LEU A 346 -5.12 -5.71 -17.73
C LEU A 346 -5.78 -7.01 -17.26
N LYS A 347 -5.03 -7.86 -16.56
CA LYS A 347 -5.52 -9.08 -15.94
C LYS A 347 -5.42 -8.99 -14.41
N PRO A 348 -6.51 -8.63 -13.71
CA PRO A 348 -6.48 -8.32 -12.28
C PRO A 348 -5.95 -9.43 -11.36
N LEU A 349 -6.07 -10.69 -11.78
CA LEU A 349 -5.59 -11.84 -10.99
C LEU A 349 -4.13 -12.22 -11.32
N GLY A 350 -3.46 -11.46 -12.19
CA GLY A 350 -2.17 -11.79 -12.79
C GLY A 350 -2.29 -12.84 -13.90
N TRP A 351 -1.25 -12.91 -14.72
CA TRP A 351 -1.08 -13.92 -15.76
C TRP A 351 -0.48 -15.18 -15.16
N GLU A 352 -0.99 -16.35 -15.54
CA GLU A 352 -0.39 -17.62 -15.20
C GLU A 352 0.87 -17.84 -16.04
N ARG A 353 1.80 -18.66 -15.54
CA ARG A 353 3.11 -18.84 -16.17
C ARG A 353 2.98 -19.40 -17.59
N GLU A 354 2.07 -20.34 -17.79
CA GLU A 354 1.75 -20.99 -19.07
C GLU A 354 1.16 -19.99 -20.09
N GLU A 355 0.65 -18.86 -19.60
CA GLU A 355 0.07 -17.81 -20.44
C GLU A 355 1.09 -16.75 -20.84
N VAL A 356 2.35 -16.84 -20.41
CA VAL A 356 3.35 -15.81 -20.72
C VAL A 356 4.73 -16.34 -21.11
N ILE A 357 5.04 -17.59 -20.79
CA ILE A 357 6.31 -18.27 -21.14
C ILE A 357 6.14 -19.24 -22.30
#